data_AF-A0AA35D9C5-F1
#
_entry.id   AF-A0AA35D9C5-F1
#
_cell.length_a   1.000
_cell.length_b   1.000
_cell.length_c   1.000
_cell.angle_alpha   90.00
_cell.angle_beta   90.00
_cell.angle_gamma   90.00
#
_symmetry.space_group_name_H-M   'P 1'
#
loop_
_entity.id
_entity.type
_entity.pdbx_description
1 polymer ?
#
loop_
_entity_poly.entity_id
_entity_poly.type
_entity_poly.pdbx_seq_one_letter_code
_entity_poly.pdbx_strand_id
1 'polypeptide(L)'
;MIGISEQQLMAWLSPIIWPFLRTLAMFTAAPVFSQKAIPVRVKVGLAFLVAVCAQAVLDQPMVAINSPQALTCVIQQVGIGLAIGLAARLVIAAMEVAGEAIGLQMGLSFASFFDPASNAQLSAVSRFLVQIFTLFFIVVNGHLFVLVAVIKSFDVFPVDGSFLQAVAQMRLHELGSAVFESALWIALPMMALLLFVNLTMGVIARIAPQMNVFAIGFPITLTVGMLGITATLPMMEQPFLQLIERALSVFGGGFL
;
A
#
# COMPACT_ATOMS: atom_id res chain seq x y z
N MET A 1 27.38 14.55 42.44
CA MET A 1 27.33 13.75 41.21
C MET A 1 25.87 13.38 40.99
N ILE A 2 25.25 13.81 39.89
CA ILE A 2 23.85 13.43 39.60
C ILE A 2 23.87 11.92 39.30
N GLY A 3 23.36 11.10 40.22
CA GLY A 3 23.24 9.66 40.02
C GLY A 3 21.98 9.38 39.20
N ILE A 4 22.15 9.02 37.93
CA ILE A 4 21.04 8.57 37.08
C ILE A 4 20.75 7.11 37.47
N SER A 5 19.56 6.85 38.02
CA SER A 5 19.13 5.49 38.31
C SER A 5 18.62 4.80 37.03
N GLU A 6 18.74 3.47 36.97
CA GLU A 6 18.23 2.68 35.83
C GLU A 6 16.73 2.92 35.61
N GLN A 7 15.95 3.02 36.69
CA GLN A 7 14.51 3.34 36.62
C GLN A 7 14.23 4.69 35.97
N GLN A 8 15.04 5.72 36.28
CA GLN A 8 14.88 7.05 35.71
C GLN A 8 15.23 7.06 34.22
N LEU A 9 16.26 6.31 33.81
CA LEU A 9 16.60 6.12 32.40
C LEU A 9 15.47 5.40 31.65
N MET A 10 14.90 4.35 32.23
CA MET A 10 13.80 3.57 31.63
C MET A 10 12.53 4.41 31.51
N ALA A 11 12.23 5.27 32.49
CA ALA A 11 11.10 6.19 32.43
C ALA A 11 11.19 7.18 31.26
N TRP A 12 12.40 7.63 30.91
CA TRP A 12 12.60 8.52 29.77
C TRP A 12 12.65 7.79 28.43
N LEU A 13 13.17 6.56 28.39
CA LEU A 13 13.43 5.85 27.15
C LEU A 13 12.23 5.01 26.67
N SER A 14 11.50 4.37 27.59
CA SER A 14 10.42 3.44 27.24
C SER A 14 9.30 4.08 26.40
N PRO A 15 8.80 5.30 26.73
CA PRO A 15 7.75 5.95 25.93
C PRO A 15 8.16 6.29 24.49
N ILE A 16 9.46 6.37 24.22
CA ILE A 16 10.00 6.74 22.90
C ILE A 16 10.35 5.49 22.09
N ILE A 17 10.86 4.44 22.73
CA ILE A 17 11.42 3.28 22.02
C ILE A 17 10.33 2.47 21.29
N TRP A 18 9.15 2.28 21.88
CA TRP A 18 8.09 1.48 21.27
C TRP A 18 7.43 2.19 20.06
N PRO A 19 7.04 3.47 20.15
CA PRO A 19 6.58 4.24 18.98
C PRO A 19 7.64 4.34 17.90
N PHE A 20 8.91 4.48 18.28
CA PHE A 20 10.02 4.52 17.34
C PHE A 20 10.12 3.22 16.53
N LEU A 21 10.13 2.06 17.19
CA LEU A 21 10.23 0.76 16.52
C LEU A 21 9.04 0.52 15.58
N ARG A 22 7.81 0.79 16.04
CA ARG A 22 6.59 0.61 15.24
C ARG A 22 6.57 1.54 14.02
N THR A 23 6.91 2.81 14.21
CA THR A 23 6.95 3.81 13.12
C THR A 23 8.07 3.50 12.12
N LEU A 24 9.25 3.13 12.60
CA LEU A 24 10.38 2.78 11.74
C LEU A 24 10.04 1.55 10.89
N ALA A 25 9.46 0.51 11.50
CA ALA A 25 8.99 -0.67 10.80
C ALA A 25 7.96 -0.31 9.72
N MET A 26 6.99 0.55 10.04
CA MET A 26 6.01 1.05 9.06
C MET A 26 6.68 1.77 7.88
N PHE A 27 7.66 2.65 8.11
CA PHE A 27 8.38 3.36 7.03
C PHE A 27 9.17 2.44 6.09
N THR A 28 9.52 1.21 6.51
CA THR A 28 10.18 0.26 5.61
C THR A 28 9.22 -0.33 4.57
N ALA A 29 7.91 -0.39 4.86
CA ALA A 29 6.91 -1.03 4.01
C ALA A 29 5.95 -0.03 3.35
N ALA A 30 5.63 1.08 4.01
CA ALA A 30 4.66 2.05 3.53
C ALA A 30 5.07 2.70 2.19
N PRO A 31 4.10 3.00 1.30
CA PRO A 31 4.37 3.69 0.05
C PRO A 31 4.94 5.08 0.33
N VAL A 32 5.68 5.63 -0.65
CA VAL A 32 6.47 6.88 -0.54
C VAL A 32 7.67 6.75 0.40
N PHE A 33 7.47 6.34 1.66
CA PHE A 33 8.54 6.21 2.66
C PHE A 33 9.53 5.07 2.36
N SER A 34 9.06 3.96 1.78
CA SER A 34 9.90 2.81 1.42
C SER A 34 10.75 3.02 0.17
N GLN A 35 10.58 4.13 -0.56
CA GLN A 35 11.31 4.39 -1.80
C GLN A 35 12.83 4.44 -1.58
N LYS A 36 13.59 3.93 -2.57
CA LYS A 36 15.07 3.91 -2.57
C LYS A 36 15.69 5.31 -2.61
N ALA A 37 14.95 6.29 -3.10
CA ALA A 37 15.39 7.69 -3.17
C ALA A 37 15.58 8.31 -1.78
N ILE A 38 14.91 7.78 -0.74
CA ILE A 38 15.00 8.31 0.62
C ILE A 38 16.12 7.57 1.38
N PRO A 39 17.18 8.27 1.82
CA PRO A 39 18.26 7.65 2.59
C PRO A 39 17.75 7.08 3.92
N VAL A 40 18.30 5.93 4.34
CA VAL A 40 17.91 5.26 5.59
C VAL A 40 18.06 6.18 6.81
N ARG A 41 19.09 7.04 6.83
CA ARG A 41 19.32 8.01 7.91
C ARG A 41 18.15 8.98 8.08
N VAL A 42 17.53 9.41 6.98
CA VAL A 42 16.36 10.30 7.01
C VAL A 42 15.15 9.56 7.57
N LYS A 43 14.94 8.29 7.17
CA LYS A 43 13.83 7.46 7.69
C LYS A 43 13.96 7.26 9.20
N VAL A 44 15.16 6.94 9.67
CA VAL A 44 15.44 6.76 11.11
C VAL A 44 15.22 8.07 11.88
N GLY A 45 15.74 9.20 11.37
CA GLY A 45 15.55 10.51 12.00
C GLY A 45 14.07 10.92 12.06
N LEU A 46 13.31 10.70 10.98
CA LEU A 46 11.88 11.00 10.94
C LEU A 46 11.08 10.09 11.89
N ALA A 47 11.39 8.79 11.93
CA ALA A 47 10.72 7.86 12.84
C ALA A 47 10.95 8.25 14.31
N PHE A 48 12.17 8.70 14.62
CA PHE A 48 12.50 9.19 15.95
C PHE A 48 11.74 10.49 16.28
N LEU A 49 11.67 11.44 15.35
CA LEU A 49 10.90 12.66 15.53
C LEU A 49 9.42 12.36 15.79
N VAL A 50 8.82 11.47 15.00
CA VAL A 50 7.42 11.04 15.17
C VAL A 50 7.23 10.40 16.55
N ALA A 51 8.15 9.55 16.99
CA ALA A 51 8.09 8.92 18.31
C ALA A 51 8.13 9.94 19.47
N VAL A 52 9.02 10.95 19.37
CA VAL A 52 9.12 12.02 20.36
C VAL A 52 7.85 12.87 20.42
N CYS A 53 7.21 13.14 19.27
CA CYS A 53 5.94 13.86 19.25
C CYS A 53 4.78 13.01 19.79
N ALA A 54 4.77 11.70 19.50
CA ALA A 54 3.71 10.79 19.92
C ALA A 54 3.75 10.47 21.42
N GLN A 55 4.91 10.59 22.09
CA GLN A 55 5.06 10.23 23.50
C GLN A 55 4.05 10.92 24.43
N ALA A 56 3.64 12.14 24.11
CA ALA A 56 2.74 12.93 24.96
C ALA A 56 1.28 12.44 24.90
N VAL A 57 0.94 11.66 23.87
CA VAL A 57 -0.42 11.17 23.61
C VAL A 57 -0.57 9.71 24.04
N LEU A 58 0.53 8.96 24.11
CA LEU A 58 0.51 7.52 24.34
C LEU A 58 0.73 7.20 25.82
N ASP A 59 -0.22 6.48 26.44
CA ASP A 59 -0.06 5.91 27.77
C ASP A 59 0.54 4.50 27.67
N GLN A 60 1.86 4.39 27.81
CA GLN A 60 2.58 3.14 27.57
C GLN A 60 3.05 2.48 28.86
N PRO A 61 2.91 1.14 28.97
CA PRO A 61 3.42 0.41 30.13
C PRO A 61 4.95 0.48 30.18
N MET A 62 5.48 0.65 31.40
CA MET A 62 6.92 0.60 31.63
C MET A 62 7.43 -0.84 31.53
N VAL A 63 7.87 -1.22 30.33
CA VAL A 63 8.57 -2.49 30.12
C VAL A 63 10.07 -2.28 30.30
N ALA A 64 10.70 -3.07 31.17
CA ALA A 64 12.14 -3.05 31.38
C ALA A 64 12.86 -3.65 30.17
N ILE A 65 13.79 -2.90 29.56
CA ILE A 65 14.50 -3.27 28.32
C ILE A 65 15.41 -4.51 28.53
N ASN A 66 15.87 -4.73 29.76
CA ASN A 66 16.69 -5.88 30.13
C ASN A 66 15.91 -7.19 30.35
N SER A 67 14.58 -7.14 30.25
CA SER A 67 13.73 -8.32 30.47
C SER A 67 13.64 -9.20 29.20
N PRO A 68 13.46 -10.53 29.34
CA PRO A 68 13.13 -11.40 28.20
C PRO A 68 11.85 -10.99 27.47
N GLN A 69 10.94 -10.30 28.17
CA GLN A 69 9.70 -9.75 27.63
C GLN A 69 9.94 -8.57 26.67
N ALA A 70 11.07 -7.87 26.80
CA ALA A 70 11.42 -6.80 25.87
C ALA A 70 11.58 -7.34 24.44
N LEU A 71 12.14 -8.54 24.26
CA LEU A 71 12.32 -9.15 22.94
C LEU A 71 10.97 -9.46 22.27
N THR A 72 9.99 -10.00 23.02
CA THR A 72 8.65 -10.26 22.48
C THR A 72 7.92 -8.96 22.17
N CYS A 73 8.08 -7.92 22.99
CA CYS A 73 7.56 -6.58 22.70
C CYS A 73 8.18 -6.00 21.42
N VAL A 74 9.50 -6.11 21.22
CA VAL A 74 10.17 -5.64 19.99
C VAL A 74 9.59 -6.33 18.76
N ILE A 75 9.48 -7.67 18.79
CA ILE A 75 8.91 -8.45 17.69
C ILE A 75 7.47 -8.00 17.41
N GLN A 76 6.68 -7.80 18.46
CA GLN A 76 5.31 -7.30 18.35
C GLN A 76 5.25 -5.92 17.70
N GLN A 77 6.03 -4.95 18.17
CA GLN A 77 6.04 -3.57 17.64
C GLN A 77 6.47 -3.52 16.17
N VAL A 78 7.53 -4.27 15.82
CA VAL A 78 7.99 -4.37 14.44
C VAL A 78 6.94 -5.05 13.56
N GLY A 79 6.33 -6.14 14.04
CA GLY A 79 5.27 -6.85 13.33
C GLY A 79 4.05 -5.97 13.03
N ILE A 80 3.56 -5.22 14.04
CA ILE A 80 2.45 -4.26 13.87
C ILE A 80 2.83 -3.17 12.86
N GLY A 81 4.02 -2.58 13.00
CA GLY A 81 4.48 -1.54 12.09
C GLY A 81 4.57 -2.02 10.63
N LEU A 82 5.15 -3.20 10.42
CA LEU A 82 5.20 -3.84 9.10
C LEU A 82 3.81 -4.14 8.55
N ALA A 83 2.88 -4.59 9.39
CA ALA A 83 1.51 -4.86 8.99
C ALA A 83 0.78 -3.60 8.51
N ILE A 84 0.92 -2.48 9.22
CA ILE A 84 0.35 -1.18 8.82
C ILE A 84 0.96 -0.72 7.50
N GLY A 85 2.29 -0.78 7.37
CA GLY A 85 2.97 -0.40 6.14
C GLY A 85 2.60 -1.31 4.95
N LEU A 86 2.41 -2.61 5.20
CA LEU A 86 1.92 -3.57 4.21
C LEU A 86 0.49 -3.23 3.77
N ALA A 87 -0.42 -2.95 4.70
CA ALA A 87 -1.79 -2.56 4.38
C ALA A 87 -1.83 -1.33 3.47
N ALA A 88 -1.02 -0.30 3.76
CA ALA A 88 -0.90 0.87 2.91
C ALA A 88 -0.27 0.54 1.53
N ARG A 89 0.74 -0.35 1.50
CA ARG A 89 1.36 -0.80 0.24
C ARG A 89 0.38 -1.57 -0.64
N LEU A 90 -0.52 -2.33 -0.03
CA LEU A 90 -1.53 -3.12 -0.73
C LEU A 90 -2.53 -2.24 -1.50
N VAL A 91 -2.81 -1.02 -1.03
CA VAL A 91 -3.61 -0.02 -1.77
C VAL A 91 -2.95 0.30 -3.12
N ILE A 92 -1.65 0.56 -3.12
CA ILE A 92 -0.91 0.86 -4.36
C ILE A 92 -0.76 -0.40 -5.23
N ALA A 93 -0.55 -1.56 -4.61
CA ALA A 93 -0.50 -2.84 -5.32
C ALA A 93 -1.81 -3.16 -6.04
N ALA A 94 -2.96 -2.79 -5.48
CA ALA A 94 -4.24 -2.94 -6.18
C ALA A 94 -4.29 -2.10 -7.47
N MET A 95 -3.70 -0.90 -7.47
CA MET A 95 -3.62 -0.04 -8.66
C MET A 95 -2.65 -0.62 -9.70
N GLU A 96 -1.56 -1.24 -9.25
CA GLU A 96 -0.59 -1.94 -10.08
C GLU A 96 -1.26 -3.09 -10.84
N VAL A 97 -1.99 -3.96 -10.14
CA VAL A 97 -2.72 -5.08 -10.73
C VAL A 97 -3.82 -4.58 -11.68
N ALA A 98 -4.57 -3.54 -11.30
CA ALA A 98 -5.57 -2.95 -12.17
C ALA A 98 -4.96 -2.40 -13.47
N GLY A 99 -3.83 -1.70 -13.38
CA GLY A 99 -3.12 -1.17 -14.54
C GLY A 99 -2.47 -2.24 -15.41
N GLU A 100 -2.03 -3.35 -14.83
CA GLU A 100 -1.57 -4.51 -15.60
C GLU A 100 -2.73 -5.14 -16.38
N ALA A 101 -3.88 -5.35 -15.74
CA ALA A 101 -5.07 -5.90 -16.40
C ALA A 101 -5.52 -5.01 -17.59
N ILE A 102 -5.55 -3.69 -17.41
CA ILE A 102 -5.88 -2.75 -18.48
C ILE A 102 -4.81 -2.78 -19.59
N GLY A 103 -3.53 -2.73 -19.23
CA GLY A 103 -2.42 -2.75 -20.19
C GLY A 103 -2.36 -4.03 -21.02
N LEU A 104 -2.67 -5.18 -20.41
CA LEU A 104 -2.83 -6.46 -21.09
C LEU A 104 -3.91 -6.38 -22.17
N GLN A 105 -5.05 -5.77 -21.84
CA GLN A 105 -6.20 -5.68 -22.75
C GLN A 105 -6.04 -4.63 -23.86
N MET A 106 -5.15 -3.66 -23.66
CA MET A 106 -4.68 -2.73 -24.70
C MET A 106 -3.67 -3.37 -25.67
N GLY A 107 -3.16 -4.57 -25.36
CA GLY A 107 -2.15 -5.28 -26.15
C GLY A 107 -0.70 -4.88 -25.82
N LEU A 108 -0.47 -4.02 -24.83
CA LEU A 108 0.88 -3.52 -24.51
C LEU A 108 1.80 -4.57 -23.88
N SER A 109 1.23 -5.72 -23.49
CA SER A 109 1.94 -6.83 -22.86
C SER A 109 2.13 -8.06 -23.76
N PHE A 110 2.04 -7.93 -25.09
CA PHE A 110 2.27 -9.07 -25.99
C PHE A 110 3.65 -9.72 -25.77
N ALA A 111 4.69 -8.93 -25.50
CA ALA A 111 6.04 -9.44 -25.27
C ALA A 111 6.16 -10.37 -24.04
N SER A 112 5.38 -10.12 -22.97
CA SER A 112 5.44 -10.92 -21.75
C SER A 112 4.80 -12.31 -21.90
N PHE A 113 3.91 -12.49 -22.88
CA PHE A 113 3.33 -13.80 -23.19
C PHE A 113 4.30 -14.71 -23.96
N PHE A 114 5.17 -14.13 -24.79
CA PHE A 114 6.12 -14.91 -25.60
C PHE A 114 7.42 -15.23 -24.85
N ASP A 115 7.81 -14.40 -23.88
CA ASP A 115 8.94 -14.68 -22.99
C ASP A 115 8.63 -14.33 -21.52
N PRO A 116 7.99 -15.26 -20.77
CA PRO A 116 7.75 -15.09 -19.33
C PRO A 116 9.05 -15.10 -18.50
N ALA A 117 10.14 -15.69 -19.03
CA ALA A 117 11.42 -15.81 -18.34
C ALA A 117 12.23 -14.50 -18.37
N SER A 118 11.89 -13.58 -19.27
CA SER A 118 12.56 -12.28 -19.44
C SER A 118 12.39 -11.27 -18.30
N ASN A 119 11.76 -11.61 -17.16
CA ASN A 119 11.32 -10.64 -16.15
C ASN A 119 10.54 -9.50 -16.81
N ALA A 120 9.39 -9.84 -17.39
CA ALA A 120 8.53 -8.89 -18.07
C ALA A 120 8.41 -7.58 -17.28
N GLN A 121 8.75 -6.45 -17.92
CA GLN A 121 8.58 -5.14 -17.34
C GLN A 121 7.08 -4.89 -17.09
N LEU A 122 6.74 -4.32 -15.92
CA LEU A 122 5.40 -3.75 -15.68
C LEU A 122 4.96 -2.98 -16.92
N SER A 123 3.70 -3.19 -17.33
CA SER A 123 3.12 -2.50 -18.48
C SER A 123 3.26 -0.99 -18.32
N ALA A 124 3.44 -0.26 -19.43
CA ALA A 124 3.56 1.19 -19.39
C ALA A 124 2.34 1.85 -18.69
N VAL A 125 1.16 1.27 -18.87
CA VAL A 125 -0.09 1.68 -18.22
C VAL A 125 -0.04 1.46 -16.71
N SER A 126 0.42 0.28 -16.26
CA SER A 126 0.57 0.01 -14.83
C SER A 126 1.54 0.98 -14.17
N ARG A 127 2.71 1.21 -14.78
CA ARG A 127 3.69 2.19 -14.29
C ARG A 127 3.10 3.60 -14.21
N PHE A 128 2.35 4.01 -15.23
CA PHE A 128 1.69 5.30 -15.25
C PHE A 128 0.65 5.43 -14.12
N LEU A 129 -0.25 4.46 -13.97
CA LEU A 129 -1.26 4.48 -12.90
C LEU A 129 -0.62 4.46 -11.52
N VAL A 130 0.36 3.58 -11.26
CA VAL A 130 1.07 3.53 -9.97
C VAL A 130 1.71 4.89 -9.64
N GLN A 131 2.30 5.57 -10.62
CA GLN A 131 2.89 6.89 -10.40
C GLN A 131 1.82 7.94 -10.08
N ILE A 132 0.71 7.96 -10.82
CA ILE A 132 -0.42 8.87 -10.56
C ILE A 132 -1.03 8.61 -9.18
N PHE A 133 -1.29 7.36 -8.81
CA PHE A 133 -1.86 7.02 -7.50
C PHE A 133 -0.90 7.23 -6.34
N THR A 134 0.42 7.14 -6.57
CA THR A 134 1.41 7.52 -5.58
C THR A 134 1.38 9.04 -5.33
N LEU A 135 1.21 9.86 -6.37
CA LEU A 135 1.00 11.30 -6.20
C LEU A 135 -0.33 11.59 -5.52
N PHE A 136 -1.38 10.86 -5.91
CA PHE A 136 -2.71 11.00 -5.32
C PHE A 136 -2.69 10.68 -3.83
N PHE A 137 -1.98 9.63 -3.42
CA PHE A 137 -1.71 9.29 -2.01
C PHE A 137 -1.09 10.44 -1.23
N ILE A 138 -0.23 11.26 -1.86
CA ILE A 138 0.35 12.44 -1.21
C ILE A 138 -0.70 13.55 -1.10
N VAL A 139 -1.43 13.84 -2.19
CA VAL A 139 -2.43 14.91 -2.25
C VAL A 139 -3.57 14.71 -1.26
N VAL A 140 -4.06 13.48 -1.12
CA VAL A 140 -5.14 13.16 -0.16
C VAL A 140 -4.64 12.99 1.28
N ASN A 141 -3.37 13.30 1.55
CA ASN A 141 -2.73 13.09 2.84
C ASN A 141 -2.75 11.63 3.33
N GLY A 142 -2.68 10.65 2.41
CA GLY A 142 -2.60 9.23 2.74
C GLY A 142 -1.45 8.89 3.69
N HIS A 143 -0.34 9.60 3.57
CA HIS A 143 0.80 9.48 4.49
C HIS A 143 0.45 9.87 5.94
N LEU A 144 -0.44 10.86 6.14
CA LEU A 144 -0.95 11.21 7.46
C LEU A 144 -1.93 10.16 7.98
N PHE A 145 -2.80 9.59 7.13
CA PHE A 145 -3.67 8.49 7.55
C PHE A 145 -2.88 7.29 8.07
N VAL A 146 -1.77 6.95 7.41
CA VAL A 146 -0.89 5.86 7.88
C VAL A 146 -0.25 6.20 9.24
N LEU A 147 0.16 7.46 9.46
CA LEU A 147 0.68 7.89 10.76
C LEU A 147 -0.38 7.88 11.86
N VAL A 148 -1.61 8.32 11.56
CA VAL A 148 -2.75 8.24 12.48
C VAL A 148 -3.06 6.78 12.82
N ALA A 149 -3.02 5.88 11.84
CA ALA A 149 -3.18 4.45 12.06
C ALA A 149 -2.08 3.90 13.00
N VAL A 150 -0.84 4.36 12.89
CA VAL A 150 0.22 3.99 13.85
C VAL A 150 -0.12 4.45 15.27
N ILE A 151 -0.59 5.69 15.45
CA ILE A 151 -0.94 6.22 16.77
C ILE A 151 -2.13 5.46 17.37
N LYS A 152 -3.25 5.36 16.64
CA LYS A 152 -4.45 4.64 17.09
C LYS A 152 -4.21 3.15 17.30
N SER A 153 -3.24 2.55 16.60
CA SER A 153 -2.92 1.14 16.80
C SER A 153 -2.35 0.84 18.19
N PHE A 154 -1.92 1.84 18.96
CA PHE A 154 -1.52 1.62 20.36
C PHE A 154 -2.71 1.33 21.28
N ASP A 155 -3.90 1.84 20.95
CA ASP A 155 -5.13 1.55 21.69
C ASP A 155 -5.64 0.13 21.38
N VAL A 156 -5.52 -0.29 20.12
CA VAL A 156 -5.96 -1.62 19.66
C VAL A 156 -4.95 -2.70 20.02
N PHE A 157 -3.66 -2.40 19.85
CA PHE A 157 -2.53 -3.31 20.07
C PHE A 157 -1.55 -2.69 21.07
N PRO A 158 -1.82 -2.81 22.39
CA PRO A 158 -0.94 -2.27 23.42
C PRO A 158 0.41 -2.99 23.49
N VAL A 159 1.36 -2.40 24.21
CA VAL A 159 2.72 -2.96 24.38
C VAL A 159 2.72 -3.99 25.52
N ASP A 160 2.29 -5.22 25.24
CA ASP A 160 2.14 -6.29 26.23
C ASP A 160 2.94 -7.57 25.91
N GLY A 161 3.56 -7.63 24.73
CA GLY A 161 4.31 -8.79 24.25
C GLY A 161 3.45 -9.90 23.65
N SER A 162 2.13 -9.71 23.49
CA SER A 162 1.18 -10.72 22.99
C SER A 162 1.14 -10.81 21.46
N PHE A 163 2.29 -11.04 20.82
CA PHE A 163 2.42 -11.03 19.35
C PHE A 163 1.41 -11.93 18.61
N LEU A 164 1.21 -13.17 19.07
CA LEU A 164 0.29 -14.12 18.41
C LEU A 164 -1.17 -13.64 18.44
N GLN A 165 -1.59 -13.01 19.53
CA GLN A 165 -2.94 -12.46 19.66
C GLN A 165 -3.11 -11.25 18.73
N ALA A 166 -2.11 -10.38 18.66
CA ALA A 166 -2.09 -9.25 17.73
C ALA A 166 -2.19 -9.72 16.28
N VAL A 167 -1.41 -10.74 15.88
CA VAL A 167 -1.46 -11.31 14.51
C VAL A 167 -2.84 -11.89 14.18
N ALA A 168 -3.43 -12.64 15.11
CA ALA A 168 -4.77 -13.23 14.91
C ALA A 168 -5.85 -12.14 14.73
N GLN A 169 -5.76 -11.05 15.49
CA GLN A 169 -6.70 -9.94 15.41
C GLN A 169 -6.55 -9.10 14.13
N MET A 170 -5.33 -8.94 13.60
CA MET A 170 -5.12 -8.16 12.38
C MET A 170 -5.64 -8.82 11.10
N ARG A 171 -5.88 -10.14 11.11
CA ARG A 171 -6.45 -10.90 9.98
C ARG A 171 -5.74 -10.61 8.63
N LEU A 172 -4.41 -10.48 8.62
CA LEU A 172 -3.60 -10.10 7.43
C LEU A 172 -3.92 -10.90 6.15
N HIS A 173 -4.30 -12.16 6.30
CA HIS A 173 -4.73 -13.02 5.19
C HIS A 173 -5.90 -12.47 4.35
N GLU A 174 -6.77 -11.64 4.94
CA GLU A 174 -7.93 -11.04 4.25
C GLU A 174 -7.55 -9.79 3.48
N LEU A 175 -6.42 -9.16 3.80
CA LEU A 175 -5.92 -8.01 3.04
C LEU A 175 -5.52 -8.45 1.63
N GLY A 176 -5.03 -9.69 1.45
CA GLY A 176 -4.68 -10.23 0.14
C GLY A 176 -5.89 -10.40 -0.79
N SER A 177 -7.01 -10.94 -0.28
CA SER A 177 -8.24 -11.04 -1.07
C SER A 177 -8.84 -9.67 -1.37
N ALA A 178 -8.79 -8.75 -0.40
CA ALA A 178 -9.25 -7.38 -0.59
C ALA A 178 -8.50 -6.63 -1.70
N VAL A 179 -7.21 -6.90 -1.90
CA VAL A 179 -6.41 -6.32 -2.99
C VAL A 179 -6.92 -6.77 -4.35
N PHE A 180 -7.12 -8.07 -4.55
CA PHE A 180 -7.65 -8.59 -5.82
C PHE A 180 -9.07 -8.11 -6.09
N GLU A 181 -9.92 -8.11 -5.07
CA GLU A 181 -11.29 -7.59 -5.15
C GLU A 181 -11.30 -6.11 -5.60
N SER A 182 -10.49 -5.28 -4.93
CA SER A 182 -10.43 -3.83 -5.20
C SER A 182 -9.77 -3.53 -6.54
N ALA A 183 -8.68 -4.24 -6.88
CA ALA A 183 -8.01 -4.12 -8.17
C ALA A 183 -8.96 -4.45 -9.32
N LEU A 184 -9.71 -5.55 -9.20
CA LEU A 184 -10.68 -5.94 -10.21
C LEU A 184 -11.80 -4.92 -10.30
N TRP A 185 -12.36 -4.48 -9.17
CA TRP A 185 -13.44 -3.48 -9.14
C TRP A 185 -13.04 -2.18 -9.85
N ILE A 186 -11.79 -1.76 -9.67
CA ILE A 186 -11.23 -0.56 -10.29
C ILE A 186 -10.93 -0.77 -11.78
N ALA A 187 -10.48 -1.97 -12.17
CA ALA A 187 -10.21 -2.30 -13.57
C ALA A 187 -11.49 -2.56 -14.40
N LEU A 188 -12.58 -3.00 -13.77
CA LEU A 188 -13.81 -3.47 -14.42
C LEU A 188 -14.37 -2.52 -15.50
N PRO A 189 -14.52 -1.20 -15.27
CA PRO A 189 -15.07 -0.29 -16.29
C PRO A 189 -14.20 -0.27 -17.56
N MET A 190 -12.89 -0.24 -17.38
CA MET A 190 -11.92 -0.23 -18.48
C MET A 190 -11.85 -1.59 -19.18
N MET A 191 -11.90 -2.67 -18.41
CA MET A 191 -11.91 -4.02 -18.97
C MET A 191 -13.17 -4.27 -19.80
N ALA A 192 -14.34 -3.84 -19.33
CA ALA A 192 -15.60 -3.96 -20.07
C ALA A 192 -15.56 -3.16 -21.38
N LEU A 193 -15.05 -1.92 -21.32
CA LEU A 193 -14.86 -1.07 -22.51
C LEU A 193 -13.96 -1.75 -23.55
N LEU A 194 -12.78 -2.21 -23.15
CA LEU A 194 -11.82 -2.84 -24.05
C LEU A 194 -12.30 -4.22 -24.55
N LEU A 195 -13.06 -4.97 -23.73
CA LEU A 195 -13.70 -6.20 -24.15
C LEU A 195 -14.72 -5.92 -25.27
N PHE A 196 -15.53 -4.88 -25.13
CA PHE A 196 -16.50 -4.47 -26.16
C PHE A 196 -15.82 -4.06 -27.47
N VAL A 197 -14.71 -3.34 -27.39
CA VAL A 197 -13.88 -3.00 -28.56
C VAL A 197 -13.35 -4.26 -29.23
N ASN A 198 -12.79 -5.20 -28.45
CA ASN A 198 -12.26 -6.45 -28.99
C ASN A 198 -13.36 -7.32 -29.63
N LEU A 199 -14.55 -7.37 -29.04
CA LEU A 199 -15.70 -8.07 -29.63
C LEU A 199 -16.11 -7.44 -30.97
N THR A 200 -16.15 -6.10 -31.02
CA THR A 200 -16.46 -5.35 -32.23
C THR A 200 -15.43 -5.63 -33.33
N MET A 201 -14.14 -5.63 -32.99
CA MET A 201 -13.06 -6.00 -33.91
C MET A 201 -13.18 -7.44 -34.40
N GLY A 202 -13.59 -8.37 -33.54
CA GLY A 202 -13.87 -9.77 -33.91
C GLY A 202 -15.03 -9.90 -34.91
N VAL A 203 -16.08 -9.10 -34.77
CA VAL A 203 -17.18 -9.05 -35.76
C VAL A 203 -16.68 -8.48 -37.10
N ILE A 204 -15.90 -7.41 -37.08
CA ILE A 204 -15.30 -6.82 -38.30
C ILE A 204 -14.38 -7.82 -39.00
N ALA A 205 -13.58 -8.57 -38.25
CA ALA A 205 -12.71 -9.63 -38.78
C ALA A 205 -13.48 -10.67 -39.59
N ARG A 206 -14.69 -11.02 -39.13
CA ARG A 206 -15.57 -11.98 -39.80
C ARG A 206 -16.19 -11.41 -41.08
N ILE A 207 -16.52 -10.11 -41.08
CA ILE A 207 -17.16 -9.43 -42.22
C ILE A 207 -16.13 -9.12 -43.32
N ALA A 208 -14.92 -8.70 -42.96
CA ALA A 208 -13.87 -8.30 -43.87
C ALA A 208 -12.56 -9.06 -43.57
N PRO A 209 -12.47 -10.36 -43.91
CA PRO A 209 -11.32 -11.21 -43.57
C PRO A 209 -10.00 -10.78 -44.22
N GLN A 210 -10.07 -9.96 -45.28
CA GLN A 210 -8.91 -9.34 -45.92
C GLN A 210 -8.28 -8.21 -45.10
N MET A 211 -8.96 -7.68 -44.08
CA MET A 211 -8.38 -6.70 -43.17
C MET A 211 -7.53 -7.41 -42.12
N ASN A 212 -6.26 -7.02 -42.02
CA ASN A 212 -5.40 -7.49 -40.94
C ASN A 212 -5.86 -6.87 -39.61
N VAL A 213 -6.62 -7.65 -38.83
CA VAL A 213 -7.20 -7.24 -37.56
C VAL A 213 -6.13 -6.87 -36.52
N PHE A 214 -4.93 -7.44 -36.61
CA PHE A 214 -3.82 -7.01 -35.75
C PHE A 214 -3.30 -5.62 -36.13
N ALA A 215 -3.24 -5.31 -37.43
CA ALA A 215 -2.76 -4.01 -37.91
C ALA A 215 -3.71 -2.85 -37.54
N ILE A 216 -5.02 -3.12 -37.46
CA ILE A 216 -6.06 -2.11 -37.17
C ILE A 216 -6.49 -2.13 -35.69
N GLY A 217 -6.57 -3.31 -35.08
CA GLY A 217 -7.08 -3.49 -33.72
C GLY A 217 -6.19 -2.86 -32.67
N PHE A 218 -4.86 -3.02 -32.77
CA PHE A 218 -3.95 -2.49 -31.76
C PHE A 218 -3.97 -0.94 -31.66
N PRO A 219 -3.92 -0.16 -32.77
CA PRO A 219 -4.12 1.28 -32.70
C PRO A 219 -5.47 1.69 -32.06
N ILE A 220 -6.54 0.95 -32.34
CA ILE A 220 -7.87 1.23 -31.79
C ILE A 220 -7.93 0.95 -30.29
N THR A 221 -7.49 -0.24 -29.84
CA THR A 221 -7.49 -0.60 -28.42
C THR A 221 -6.60 0.33 -27.60
N LEU A 222 -5.46 0.75 -28.16
CA LEU A 222 -4.58 1.72 -27.53
C LEU A 222 -5.26 3.09 -27.39
N THR A 223 -5.86 3.61 -28.46
CA THR A 223 -6.52 4.93 -28.46
C THR A 223 -7.70 4.94 -27.50
N VAL A 224 -8.58 3.94 -27.58
CA VAL A 224 -9.75 3.81 -26.70
C VAL A 224 -9.31 3.60 -25.25
N GLY A 225 -8.28 2.79 -25.00
CA GLY A 225 -7.73 2.59 -23.66
C GLY A 225 -7.20 3.88 -23.04
N MET A 226 -6.42 4.67 -23.79
CA MET A 226 -5.89 5.95 -23.30
C MET A 226 -6.99 6.99 -23.06
N LEU A 227 -7.98 7.08 -23.95
CA LEU A 227 -9.15 7.96 -23.75
C LEU A 227 -9.98 7.52 -22.55
N GLY A 228 -10.19 6.21 -22.38
CA GLY A 228 -10.88 5.64 -21.24
C GLY A 228 -10.18 5.95 -19.93
N ILE A 229 -8.86 5.76 -19.84
CA ILE A 229 -8.06 6.12 -18.65
C ILE A 229 -8.21 7.62 -18.35
N THR A 230 -8.14 8.48 -19.36
CA THR A 230 -8.27 9.94 -19.18
C THR A 230 -9.66 10.31 -18.64
N ALA A 231 -10.71 9.63 -19.10
CA ALA A 231 -12.07 9.86 -18.65
C ALA A 231 -12.36 9.29 -17.26
N THR A 232 -11.74 8.16 -16.89
CA THR A 232 -12.00 7.48 -15.61
C THR A 232 -11.14 8.01 -14.47
N LEU A 233 -9.91 8.48 -14.74
CA LEU A 233 -8.97 8.97 -13.72
C LEU A 233 -9.60 9.97 -12.72
N PRO A 234 -10.35 11.01 -13.15
CA PRO A 234 -10.98 11.95 -12.21
C PRO A 234 -11.99 11.30 -11.27
N MET A 235 -12.57 10.17 -11.67
CA MET A 235 -13.58 9.44 -10.88
C MET A 235 -12.95 8.48 -9.85
N MET A 236 -11.63 8.30 -9.87
CA MET A 236 -10.93 7.32 -9.02
C MET A 236 -10.60 7.83 -7.62
N GLU A 237 -10.85 9.10 -7.33
CA GLU A 237 -10.60 9.70 -6.00
C GLU A 237 -11.35 8.98 -4.89
N GLN A 238 -12.67 8.85 -5.02
CA GLN A 238 -13.52 8.23 -4.01
C GLN A 238 -13.21 6.73 -3.81
N PRO A 239 -13.10 5.91 -4.88
CA PRO A 239 -12.62 4.53 -4.77
C PRO A 239 -11.30 4.39 -4.01
N PHE A 240 -10.36 5.30 -4.27
CA PHE A 240 -9.02 5.24 -3.67
C PHE A 240 -9.05 5.56 -2.17
N LEU A 241 -9.83 6.57 -1.76
CA LEU A 241 -10.03 6.90 -0.35
C LEU A 241 -10.70 5.77 0.42
N GLN A 242 -11.77 5.18 -0.14
CA GLN A 242 -12.44 4.02 0.44
C GLN A 242 -11.51 2.84 0.61
N LEU A 243 -10.60 2.63 -0.34
CA LEU A 243 -9.61 1.56 -0.27
C LEU A 243 -8.58 1.79 0.84
N ILE A 244 -8.10 3.03 1.00
CA ILE A 244 -7.20 3.40 2.11
C ILE A 244 -7.90 3.16 3.45
N GLU A 245 -9.14 3.63 3.59
CA GLU A 245 -9.91 3.47 4.81
C GLU A 245 -10.14 1.99 5.14
N ARG A 246 -10.60 1.19 4.17
CA ARG A 246 -10.80 -0.25 4.33
C ARG A 246 -9.50 -0.94 4.77
N ALA A 247 -8.37 -0.61 4.14
CA ALA A 247 -7.07 -1.20 4.45
C ALA A 247 -6.56 -0.84 5.85
N LEU A 248 -6.77 0.40 6.30
CA LEU A 248 -6.26 0.88 7.59
C LEU A 248 -7.23 0.65 8.77
N SER A 249 -8.52 0.42 8.51
CA SER A 249 -9.59 0.34 9.53
C SER A 249 -9.28 -0.67 10.65
N VAL A 250 -8.58 -1.76 10.31
CA VAL A 250 -8.11 -2.81 11.23
C VAL A 250 -7.20 -2.26 12.33
N PHE A 251 -6.49 -1.16 12.08
CA PHE A 251 -5.46 -0.62 12.98
C PHE A 251 -5.91 0.63 13.76
N GLY A 252 -7.12 1.15 13.55
CA GLY A 252 -7.55 2.39 14.23
C GLY A 252 -9.01 2.80 14.07
N GLY A 253 -9.90 1.93 13.59
CA GLY A 253 -11.29 2.29 13.27
C GLY A 253 -11.40 3.27 12.10
N GLY A 254 -12.63 3.71 11.77
CA GLY A 254 -12.87 4.65 10.67
C GLY A 254 -12.03 5.93 10.78
N PHE A 255 -11.53 6.40 9.63
CA PHE A 255 -10.67 7.59 9.53
C PHE A 255 -11.40 8.79 8.90
N LEU A 256 -12.67 8.61 8.53
CA LEU A 256 -13.58 9.59 7.93
C LEU A 256 -14.84 9.75 8.77
#